data_AF-A0A3C1WV01-F1
#
_entry.id   AF-A0A3C1WV01-F1
#
_cell.length_a   1.000
_cell.length_b   1.000
_cell.length_c   1.000
_cell.angle_alpha   90.00
_cell.angle_beta   90.00
_cell.angle_gamma   90.00
#
_symmetry.space_group_name_H-M   'P 1'
#
loop_
_entity.id
_entity.type
_entity.pdbx_description
1 polymer ?
#
loop_
_entity_poly.entity_id
_entity_poly.type
_entity_poly.pdbx_seq_one_letter_code
_entity_poly.pdbx_strand_id
1 'polypeptide(L)'
;MTKESIEWRKNNFYGFPYVVGVDVFPMDYIPENPEERDLFYQILYILMSAIECFKADSKTTAEQNEKILGQIETMLNVSIRRDGTELSQLLYLAEYVSASYGPEDSGTIGEALDHMGGDVAGKYLMPVSLYQDLTDIDFEMVKIPVPRDYDRLLKGIFGEQYMNPVKYHAHDFPFYNKQKRQMEESGIVL
;
A
#
# COMPACT_ATOMS: atom_id res chain seq x y z
N MET A 1 1.49 -6.86 -24.36
CA MET A 1 0.61 -5.73 -24.75
C MET A 1 0.35 -5.82 -26.25
N THR A 2 -0.88 -5.70 -26.74
CA THR A 2 -1.19 -5.84 -28.18
C THR A 2 -1.17 -4.47 -28.88
N LYS A 3 -0.95 -4.44 -30.21
CA LYS A 3 -1.01 -3.20 -31.01
C LYS A 3 -2.34 -2.47 -30.85
N GLU A 4 -3.45 -3.20 -30.84
CA GLU A 4 -4.79 -2.66 -30.61
C GLU A 4 -4.90 -1.96 -29.24
N SER A 5 -4.38 -2.59 -28.18
CA SER A 5 -4.41 -2.00 -26.83
C SER A 5 -3.54 -0.75 -26.71
N ILE A 6 -2.51 -0.62 -27.55
CA ILE A 6 -1.63 0.56 -27.59
C ILE A 6 -2.32 1.70 -28.31
N GLU A 7 -2.91 1.42 -29.48
CA GLU A 7 -3.64 2.40 -30.26
C GLU A 7 -4.84 2.94 -29.47
N TRP A 8 -5.58 2.05 -28.80
CA TRP A 8 -6.65 2.45 -27.89
C TRP A 8 -6.13 3.38 -26.78
N ARG A 9 -4.99 3.06 -26.14
CA ARG A 9 -4.41 3.91 -25.10
C ARG A 9 -3.96 5.26 -25.63
N LYS A 10 -3.27 5.32 -26.78
CA LYS A 10 -2.88 6.60 -27.42
C LYS A 10 -4.10 7.51 -27.63
N ASN A 11 -5.20 6.93 -28.11
CA ASN A 11 -6.42 7.67 -28.41
C ASN A 11 -7.22 8.09 -27.16
N ASN A 12 -7.09 7.36 -26.03
CA ASN A 12 -7.87 7.63 -24.81
C ASN A 12 -7.07 8.28 -23.67
N PHE A 13 -5.73 8.25 -23.73
CA PHE A 13 -4.83 8.80 -22.70
C PHE A 13 -3.86 9.83 -23.29
N TYR A 14 -4.37 10.77 -24.10
CA TYR A 14 -3.60 11.93 -24.58
C TYR A 14 -2.26 11.58 -25.23
N GLY A 15 -2.22 10.51 -26.03
CA GLY A 15 -1.01 10.04 -26.71
C GLY A 15 -0.05 9.24 -25.82
N PHE A 16 -0.41 8.90 -24.59
CA PHE A 16 0.42 8.11 -23.68
C PHE A 16 0.06 6.61 -23.75
N PRO A 17 0.91 5.76 -24.36
CA PRO A 17 0.59 4.36 -24.64
C PRO A 17 0.91 3.41 -23.48
N TYR A 18 1.63 3.88 -22.45
CA TYR A 18 2.10 3.04 -21.36
C TYR A 18 1.03 2.95 -20.26
N VAL A 19 1.02 1.84 -19.53
CA VAL A 19 0.17 1.65 -18.36
C VAL A 19 0.65 2.60 -17.25
N VAL A 20 -0.27 3.40 -16.75
CA VAL A 20 -0.13 4.24 -15.56
C VAL A 20 -0.94 3.62 -14.42
N GLY A 21 -0.41 3.74 -13.21
CA GLY A 21 -1.10 3.41 -11.97
C GLY A 21 -1.08 4.61 -11.04
N VAL A 22 -2.01 4.63 -10.09
CA VAL A 22 -1.99 5.52 -8.94
C VAL A 22 -1.82 4.62 -7.73
N ASP A 23 -0.80 4.90 -6.93
CA ASP A 23 -0.64 4.23 -5.63
C ASP A 23 -1.59 4.89 -4.63
N VAL A 24 -2.41 4.08 -3.99
CA VAL A 24 -3.39 4.52 -3.00
C VAL A 24 -3.06 3.84 -1.69
N PHE A 25 -2.86 4.64 -0.65
CA PHE A 25 -2.50 4.19 0.68
C PHE A 25 -3.68 4.41 1.63
N PRO A 26 -4.36 3.35 2.09
CA PRO A 26 -5.41 3.44 3.10
C PRO A 26 -4.83 3.95 4.43
N MET A 27 -5.57 4.85 5.07
CA MET A 27 -5.25 5.36 6.40
C MET A 27 -6.19 4.73 7.41
N ASP A 28 -5.67 3.83 8.23
CA ASP A 28 -6.42 3.04 9.20
C ASP A 28 -6.31 3.63 10.60
N TYR A 29 -7.34 3.43 11.42
CA TYR A 29 -7.28 3.79 12.84
C TYR A 29 -6.36 2.82 13.57
N ILE A 30 -5.42 3.36 14.36
CA ILE A 30 -4.42 2.56 15.07
C ILE A 30 -4.74 2.57 16.56
N PRO A 31 -4.83 1.42 17.25
CA PRO A 31 -5.25 1.37 18.65
C PRO A 31 -4.36 2.24 19.56
N GLU A 32 -4.98 2.99 20.45
CA GLU A 32 -4.25 3.81 21.42
C GLU A 32 -3.68 2.95 22.56
N ASN A 33 -4.41 1.91 22.95
CA ASN A 33 -3.97 0.95 23.95
C ASN A 33 -2.72 0.22 23.44
N PRO A 34 -1.56 0.30 24.14
CA PRO A 34 -0.33 -0.33 23.69
C PRO A 34 -0.42 -1.86 23.53
N GLU A 35 -1.11 -2.55 24.44
CA GLU A 35 -1.24 -4.02 24.40
C GLU A 35 -2.10 -4.45 23.20
N GLU A 36 -3.19 -3.74 22.93
CA GLU A 36 -4.05 -3.99 21.77
C GLU A 36 -3.33 -3.66 20.46
N ARG A 37 -2.56 -2.56 20.44
CA ARG A 37 -1.75 -2.16 19.29
C ARG A 37 -0.67 -3.18 18.98
N ASP A 38 0.01 -3.69 20.01
CA ASP A 38 1.03 -4.72 19.84
C ASP A 38 0.42 -6.01 19.30
N LEU A 39 -0.76 -6.41 19.80
CA LEU A 39 -1.49 -7.56 19.28
C LEU A 39 -1.94 -7.34 17.82
N PHE A 40 -2.47 -6.15 17.50
CA PHE A 40 -2.87 -5.76 16.15
C PHE A 40 -1.72 -5.92 15.15
N TYR A 41 -0.54 -5.37 15.46
CA TYR A 41 0.63 -5.51 14.59
C TYR A 41 1.19 -6.93 14.53
N GLN A 42 1.12 -7.71 15.62
CA GLN A 42 1.51 -9.12 15.60
C GLN A 42 0.63 -9.93 14.64
N ILE A 43 -0.68 -9.70 14.64
CA ILE A 43 -1.61 -10.36 13.72
C ILE A 43 -1.29 -9.97 12.28
N LEU A 44 -1.13 -8.68 11.99
CA LEU A 44 -0.77 -8.21 10.65
C LEU A 44 0.57 -8.78 10.18
N TYR A 45 1.58 -8.85 11.06
CA TYR A 45 2.87 -9.45 10.74
C TYR A 45 2.76 -10.94 10.36
N ILE A 46 1.93 -11.70 11.09
CA ILE A 46 1.65 -13.11 10.77
C ILE A 46 0.98 -13.23 9.40
N LEU A 47 -0.04 -12.42 9.14
CA LEU A 47 -0.76 -12.41 7.86
C LEU A 47 0.17 -12.05 6.70
N MET A 48 1.01 -11.04 6.86
CA MET A 48 1.95 -10.60 5.82
C MET A 48 3.05 -11.64 5.57
N SER A 49 3.55 -12.28 6.64
CA SER A 49 4.47 -13.41 6.50
C SER A 49 3.83 -14.58 5.75
N ALA A 50 2.55 -14.85 5.99
CA ALA A 50 1.81 -15.87 5.27
C ALA A 50 1.59 -15.49 3.80
N ILE A 51 1.25 -14.24 3.50
CA ILE A 51 1.10 -13.74 2.13
C ILE A 51 2.38 -13.99 1.31
N GLU A 52 3.57 -13.73 1.87
CA GLU A 52 4.85 -14.02 1.19
C GLU A 52 5.00 -15.51 0.86
N CYS A 53 4.54 -16.41 1.74
CA CYS A 53 4.60 -17.85 1.53
C CYS A 53 3.69 -18.34 0.37
N PHE A 54 2.69 -17.55 -0.03
CA PHE A 54 1.74 -17.89 -1.10
C PHE A 54 2.00 -17.15 -2.42
N LYS A 55 3.04 -16.32 -2.52
CA LYS A 55 3.46 -15.71 -3.79
C LYS A 55 4.02 -16.75 -4.76
N ALA A 56 3.92 -16.45 -6.05
CA ALA A 56 4.27 -17.38 -7.13
C ALA A 56 5.74 -17.85 -7.11
N ASP A 57 6.65 -17.06 -6.55
CA ASP A 57 8.08 -17.34 -6.42
C ASP A 57 8.47 -17.93 -5.05
N SER A 58 7.49 -18.18 -4.18
CA SER A 58 7.67 -18.81 -2.88
C SER A 58 8.22 -20.24 -3.00
N LYS A 59 9.03 -20.64 -2.02
CA LYS A 59 9.58 -22.00 -1.89
C LYS A 59 8.84 -22.87 -0.87
N THR A 60 7.73 -22.35 -0.33
CA THR A 60 6.96 -23.05 0.71
C THR A 60 6.25 -24.27 0.13
N THR A 61 6.29 -25.39 0.85
CA THR A 61 5.64 -26.64 0.41
C THR A 61 4.13 -26.61 0.68
N ALA A 62 3.37 -27.48 0.01
CA ALA A 62 1.94 -27.61 0.25
C ALA A 62 1.60 -27.95 1.72
N GLU A 63 2.41 -28.79 2.38
CA GLU A 63 2.23 -29.13 3.79
C GLU A 63 2.47 -27.92 4.72
N GLN A 64 3.50 -27.12 4.43
CA GLN A 64 3.77 -25.89 5.17
C GLN A 64 2.63 -24.88 4.96
N ASN A 65 2.15 -24.73 3.73
CA ASN A 65 1.01 -23.87 3.41
C ASN A 65 -0.24 -24.29 4.20
N GLU A 66 -0.59 -25.58 4.21
CA GLU A 66 -1.74 -26.05 4.97
C GLU A 66 -1.60 -25.79 6.48
N LYS A 67 -0.40 -25.97 7.03
CA LYS A 67 -0.12 -25.63 8.44
C LYS A 67 -0.32 -24.14 8.71
N ILE A 68 0.19 -23.27 7.85
CA ILE A 68 0.05 -21.80 7.97
C ILE A 68 -1.43 -21.43 7.94
N LEU A 69 -2.20 -21.95 6.97
CA LEU A 69 -3.63 -21.67 6.86
C LEU A 69 -4.39 -22.12 8.12
N GLY A 70 -4.16 -23.34 8.61
CA GLY A 70 -4.82 -23.83 9.83
C GLY A 70 -4.50 -23.00 11.08
N GLN A 71 -3.29 -22.47 11.19
CA GLN A 71 -2.91 -21.55 12.27
C GLN A 71 -3.67 -20.23 12.19
N ILE A 72 -3.79 -19.65 10.98
CA ILE A 72 -4.53 -18.40 10.77
C ILE A 72 -6.03 -18.60 11.00
N GLU A 73 -6.60 -19.68 10.49
CA GLU A 73 -8.01 -20.04 10.71
C GLU A 73 -8.33 -20.16 12.20
N THR A 74 -7.43 -20.78 12.98
CA THR A 74 -7.59 -20.90 14.44
C THR A 74 -7.43 -19.56 15.15
N MET A 75 -6.40 -18.79 14.79
CA MET A 75 -6.08 -17.50 15.42
C MET A 75 -7.18 -16.46 15.21
N LEU A 76 -7.72 -16.38 13.99
CA LEU A 76 -8.72 -15.38 13.61
C LEU A 76 -10.15 -15.92 13.62
N ASN A 77 -10.33 -17.21 13.91
CA ASN A 77 -11.62 -17.90 13.86
C ASN A 77 -12.33 -17.71 12.51
N VAL A 78 -11.61 -17.98 11.41
CA VAL A 78 -12.08 -17.86 10.02
C VAL A 78 -11.95 -19.19 9.28
N SER A 79 -12.50 -19.26 8.06
CA SER A 79 -12.30 -20.40 7.14
C SER A 79 -11.76 -19.91 5.79
N ILE A 80 -10.66 -20.49 5.35
CA ILE A 80 -9.97 -20.16 4.09
C ILE A 80 -10.22 -21.28 3.09
N ARG A 81 -10.70 -20.95 1.89
CA ARG A 81 -10.96 -21.96 0.85
C ARG A 81 -9.66 -22.37 0.16
N ARG A 82 -9.50 -23.69 -0.03
CA ARG A 82 -8.38 -24.29 -0.77
C ARG A 82 -8.75 -24.44 -2.25
N ASP A 83 -9.03 -23.32 -2.91
CA ASP A 83 -9.55 -23.25 -4.29
C ASP A 83 -8.63 -22.50 -5.25
N GLY A 84 -7.37 -22.25 -4.85
CA GLY A 84 -6.41 -21.45 -5.62
C GLY A 84 -6.54 -19.94 -5.39
N THR A 85 -7.45 -19.49 -4.51
CA THR A 85 -7.61 -18.07 -4.14
C THR A 85 -7.06 -17.75 -2.75
N GLU A 86 -6.25 -18.62 -2.17
CA GLU A 86 -5.70 -18.51 -0.80
C GLU A 86 -4.93 -17.20 -0.61
N LEU A 87 -4.06 -16.84 -1.56
CA LEU A 87 -3.32 -15.57 -1.53
C LEU A 87 -4.26 -14.37 -1.47
N SER A 88 -5.31 -14.35 -2.30
CA SER A 88 -6.29 -13.27 -2.30
C SER A 88 -7.07 -13.23 -0.99
N GLN A 89 -7.46 -14.38 -0.45
CA GLN A 89 -8.15 -14.46 0.84
C GLN A 89 -7.28 -13.96 2.00
N LEU A 90 -5.98 -14.28 2.01
CA LEU A 90 -5.03 -13.77 2.99
C LEU A 90 -4.85 -12.25 2.88
N LEU A 91 -4.77 -11.71 1.65
CA LEU A 91 -4.73 -10.27 1.41
C LEU A 91 -5.99 -9.57 1.94
N TYR A 92 -7.18 -10.12 1.69
CA TYR A 92 -8.43 -9.58 2.24
C TYR A 92 -8.49 -9.67 3.76
N LEU A 93 -7.94 -10.72 4.36
CA LEU A 93 -7.86 -10.81 5.83
C LEU A 93 -6.92 -9.76 6.41
N ALA A 94 -5.77 -9.50 5.78
CA ALA A 94 -4.87 -8.43 6.20
C ALA A 94 -5.58 -7.07 6.15
N GLU A 95 -6.28 -6.77 5.06
CA GLU A 95 -7.07 -5.54 4.92
C GLU A 95 -8.19 -5.43 5.97
N TYR A 96 -8.90 -6.53 6.24
CA TYR A 96 -9.96 -6.56 7.24
C TYR A 96 -9.42 -6.31 8.66
N VAL A 97 -8.24 -6.87 8.97
CA VAL A 97 -7.57 -6.60 10.25
C VAL A 97 -7.12 -5.15 10.29
N SER A 98 -6.50 -4.60 9.24
CA SER A 98 -6.10 -3.19 9.18
C SER A 98 -7.27 -2.25 9.51
N ALA A 99 -8.44 -2.52 8.94
CA ALA A 99 -9.65 -1.73 9.11
C ALA A 99 -10.48 -2.09 10.37
N SER A 100 -9.95 -2.86 11.34
CA SER A 100 -10.74 -3.38 12.46
C SER A 100 -11.06 -2.35 13.55
N TYR A 101 -10.41 -1.19 13.53
CA TYR A 101 -10.60 -0.10 14.49
C TYR A 101 -11.22 1.13 13.81
N GLY A 102 -11.91 1.96 14.60
CA GLY A 102 -12.61 3.13 14.12
C GLY A 102 -12.41 4.39 14.96
N PRO A 103 -13.19 5.45 14.67
CA PRO A 103 -13.08 6.76 15.34
C PRO A 103 -13.30 6.74 16.86
N GLU A 104 -14.01 5.72 17.38
CA GLU A 104 -14.27 5.56 18.81
C GLU A 104 -13.08 4.90 19.54
N ASP A 105 -12.17 4.25 18.80
CA ASP A 105 -11.06 3.48 19.36
C ASP A 105 -9.73 4.25 19.32
N SER A 106 -9.63 5.27 18.46
CA SER A 106 -8.40 6.05 18.29
C SER A 106 -8.60 7.45 17.70
N GLY A 107 -7.86 8.42 18.23
CA GLY A 107 -7.69 9.74 17.63
C GLY A 107 -6.59 9.83 16.56
N THR A 108 -5.92 8.72 16.26
CA THR A 108 -4.79 8.66 15.31
C THR A 108 -5.01 7.65 14.20
N ILE A 109 -4.53 8.01 13.01
CA ILE A 109 -4.55 7.14 11.83
C ILE A 109 -3.14 6.99 11.26
N GLY A 110 -2.90 5.88 10.56
CA GLY A 110 -1.66 5.56 9.90
C GLY A 110 -1.85 4.44 8.88
N GLU A 111 -0.85 4.22 8.03
CA GLU A 111 -0.83 3.06 7.12
C GLU A 111 -0.49 1.81 7.94
N ALA A 112 -1.48 0.96 8.24
CA ALA A 112 -1.31 -0.15 9.18
C ALA A 112 -0.20 -1.14 8.79
N LEU A 113 -0.07 -1.43 7.49
CA LEU A 113 0.92 -2.39 6.97
C LEU A 113 2.35 -1.81 6.92
N ASP A 114 2.49 -0.52 6.64
CA ASP A 114 3.80 0.15 6.62
C ASP A 114 4.33 0.43 8.04
N HIS A 115 3.47 0.29 9.06
CA HIS A 115 3.81 0.47 10.47
C HIS A 115 4.30 -0.77 11.21
N MET A 116 4.44 -1.93 10.54
CA MET A 116 4.73 -3.22 11.20
C MET A 116 6.18 -3.41 11.69
N GLY A 117 7.07 -2.39 11.71
CA GLY A 117 8.43 -2.59 12.24
C GLY A 117 9.36 -1.38 12.47
N GLY A 118 10.26 -1.52 13.46
CA GLY A 118 11.49 -0.73 13.66
C GLY A 118 11.33 0.73 14.14
N ASP A 119 12.38 1.55 13.94
CA ASP A 119 12.46 3.00 14.23
C ASP A 119 11.45 3.87 13.42
N VAL A 120 10.58 3.21 12.65
CA VAL A 120 9.54 3.79 11.80
C VAL A 120 8.17 3.71 12.49
N ALA A 121 8.00 2.78 13.43
CA ALA A 121 6.83 2.67 14.30
C ALA A 121 6.72 3.94 15.18
N GLY A 122 5.88 4.86 14.74
CA GLY A 122 5.61 6.16 15.35
C GLY A 122 5.73 7.36 14.40
N LYS A 123 6.37 7.24 13.23
CA LYS A 123 6.60 8.40 12.32
C LYS A 123 5.39 8.77 11.47
N TYR A 124 4.43 7.87 11.35
CA TYR A 124 3.28 7.99 10.46
C TYR A 124 1.93 7.89 11.18
N LEU A 125 1.93 7.87 12.52
CA LEU A 125 0.70 8.02 13.30
C LEU A 125 0.37 9.50 13.42
N MET A 126 -0.72 9.89 12.77
CA MET A 126 -1.11 11.29 12.66
C MET A 126 -2.49 11.49 13.27
N PRO A 127 -2.72 12.59 13.99
CA PRO A 127 -4.06 12.94 14.44
C PRO A 127 -5.02 13.03 13.26
N VAL A 128 -6.20 12.42 13.39
CA VAL A 128 -7.26 12.45 12.36
C VAL A 128 -7.58 13.89 11.94
N SER A 129 -7.52 14.84 12.88
CA SER A 129 -7.79 16.25 12.65
C SER A 129 -6.90 16.90 11.59
N LEU A 130 -5.69 16.38 11.34
CA LEU A 130 -4.82 16.89 10.27
C LEU A 130 -5.41 16.63 8.88
N TYR A 131 -6.27 15.62 8.71
CA TYR A 131 -6.82 15.23 7.41
C TYR A 131 -8.25 15.74 7.17
N GLN A 132 -8.88 16.37 8.17
CA GLN A 132 -10.30 16.78 8.10
C GLN A 132 -10.53 18.16 7.46
N ASP A 133 -9.56 19.09 7.61
CA ASP A 133 -9.64 20.42 7.01
C ASP A 133 -8.74 20.49 5.79
N LEU A 134 -9.36 20.60 4.62
CA LEU A 134 -8.67 20.59 3.33
C LEU A 134 -8.65 21.99 2.71
N THR A 135 -7.60 22.27 1.96
CA THR A 135 -7.47 23.45 1.12
C THR A 135 -6.98 23.05 -0.26
N ASP A 136 -7.51 23.69 -1.29
CA ASP A 136 -7.01 23.49 -2.65
C ASP A 136 -5.73 24.28 -2.86
N ILE A 137 -4.68 23.61 -3.34
CA ILE A 137 -3.42 24.24 -3.77
C ILE A 137 -3.21 24.05 -5.27
N ASP A 138 -2.51 24.99 -5.89
CA ASP A 138 -2.08 24.84 -7.27
C ASP A 138 -0.96 23.78 -7.36
N PHE A 139 -1.14 22.78 -8.21
CA PHE A 139 -0.18 21.73 -8.48
C PHE A 139 -0.12 21.45 -9.98
N GLU A 140 0.98 21.85 -10.62
CA GLU A 140 1.14 21.81 -12.07
C GLU A 140 -0.03 22.51 -12.80
N MET A 141 -0.86 21.76 -13.51
CA MET A 141 -1.98 22.26 -14.32
C MET A 141 -3.35 22.09 -13.63
N VAL A 142 -3.36 21.58 -12.40
CA VAL A 142 -4.60 21.27 -11.66
C VAL A 142 -4.56 21.87 -10.25
N LYS A 143 -5.70 21.85 -9.57
CA LYS A 143 -5.76 22.05 -8.13
C LYS A 143 -5.91 20.69 -7.46
N ILE A 144 -5.20 20.49 -6.36
CA ILE A 144 -5.33 19.28 -5.54
C ILE A 144 -5.75 19.65 -4.11
N PRO A 145 -6.68 18.90 -3.49
CA PRO A 145 -7.01 19.09 -2.09
C PRO A 145 -5.88 18.52 -1.24
N VAL A 146 -5.39 19.33 -0.30
CA VAL A 146 -4.40 18.90 0.69
C VAL A 146 -4.84 19.30 2.09
N PRO A 147 -4.39 18.60 3.15
CA PRO A 147 -4.47 19.07 4.52
C PRO A 147 -4.10 20.54 4.66
N ARG A 148 -4.94 21.37 5.31
CA ARG A 148 -4.67 22.80 5.50
C ARG A 148 -3.33 23.03 6.21
N ASP A 149 -3.02 22.19 7.20
CA ASP A 149 -1.75 22.19 7.93
C ASP A 149 -0.77 21.16 7.36
N TYR A 150 -0.63 21.11 6.03
CA TYR A 150 0.28 20.17 5.35
C TYR A 150 1.74 20.35 5.79
N ASP A 151 2.17 21.53 6.23
CA ASP A 151 3.54 21.76 6.72
C ASP A 151 3.83 20.91 7.96
N ARG A 152 2.90 20.89 8.93
CA ARG A 152 3.02 20.04 10.12
C ARG A 152 3.01 18.56 9.75
N LEU A 153 2.14 18.15 8.82
CA LEU A 153 2.07 16.78 8.34
C LEU A 153 3.40 16.34 7.69
N LEU A 154 3.92 17.13 6.75
CA LEU A 154 5.16 16.84 6.03
C LEU A 154 6.38 16.84 6.96
N LYS A 155 6.43 17.73 7.98
CA LYS A 155 7.47 17.69 9.02
C LYS A 155 7.41 16.44 9.88
N GLY A 156 6.21 15.95 10.20
CA GLY A 156 6.06 14.69 10.94
C GLY A 156 6.56 13.49 10.13
N ILE A 157 6.25 13.46 8.84
CA ILE A 157 6.62 12.35 7.94
C ILE A 157 8.10 12.40 7.53
N PHE A 158 8.57 13.53 7.02
CA PHE A 158 9.88 13.68 6.38
C PHE A 158 10.91 14.43 7.23
N GLY A 159 10.50 15.00 8.37
CA GLY A 159 11.34 15.81 9.25
C GLY A 159 11.36 17.30 8.92
N GLU A 160 11.98 18.10 9.79
CA GLU A 160 12.04 19.58 9.67
C GLU A 160 12.64 20.08 8.34
N GLN A 161 13.49 19.28 7.71
CA GLN A 161 14.18 19.62 6.47
C GLN A 161 13.49 19.04 5.23
N TYR A 162 12.20 18.70 5.28
CA TYR A 162 11.48 18.09 4.15
C TYR A 162 11.53 18.95 2.86
N MET A 163 11.69 20.26 3.01
CA MET A 163 11.83 21.21 1.89
C MET A 163 13.24 21.25 1.28
N ASN A 164 14.21 20.52 1.83
CA ASN A 164 15.54 20.37 1.25
C ASN A 164 15.55 19.13 0.36
N PRO A 165 15.57 19.28 -0.98
CA PRO A 165 15.52 18.12 -1.86
C PRO A 165 16.75 17.23 -1.67
N VAL A 166 16.53 15.98 -1.29
CA VAL A 166 17.58 14.97 -1.22
C VAL A 166 17.50 14.10 -2.46
N LYS A 167 18.63 13.86 -3.11
CA LYS A 167 18.68 12.92 -4.24
C LYS A 167 18.49 11.50 -3.70
N TYR A 168 17.29 10.99 -3.87
CA TYR A 168 16.90 9.63 -3.50
C TYR A 168 16.38 8.90 -4.74
N HIS A 169 16.64 7.59 -4.81
CA HIS A 169 16.26 6.74 -5.94
C HIS A 169 15.40 5.58 -5.43
N ALA A 170 14.07 5.76 -5.43
CA ALA A 170 13.10 4.69 -5.15
C ALA A 170 12.71 3.89 -6.40
N HIS A 171 12.55 4.59 -7.53
CA HIS A 171 12.09 4.02 -8.79
C HIS A 171 12.96 4.47 -9.96
N ASP A 172 12.98 3.65 -11.01
CA ASP A 172 13.63 4.00 -12.27
C ASP A 172 12.91 5.17 -12.96
N PHE A 173 13.68 6.07 -13.58
CA PHE A 173 13.14 7.16 -14.39
C PHE A 173 13.61 7.08 -15.85
N PRO A 174 12.73 7.36 -16.83
CA PRO A 174 11.27 7.41 -16.68
C PRO A 174 10.69 6.04 -16.32
N PHE A 175 9.64 6.03 -15.50
CA PHE A 175 9.02 4.80 -14.98
C PHE A 175 8.58 3.83 -16.09
N TYR A 176 8.18 4.36 -17.25
CA TYR A 176 7.70 3.57 -18.38
C TYR A 176 8.81 2.90 -19.20
N ASN A 177 10.10 3.10 -18.88
CA ASN A 177 11.21 2.51 -19.63
C ASN A 177 11.12 0.98 -19.74
N LYS A 178 10.69 0.30 -18.68
CA LYS A 178 10.51 -1.15 -18.69
C LYS A 178 9.44 -1.57 -19.71
N GLN A 179 8.33 -0.85 -19.76
CA GLN A 179 7.26 -1.10 -20.73
C GLN A 179 7.72 -0.80 -22.15
N LYS A 180 8.46 0.30 -22.35
CA LYS A 180 9.04 0.65 -23.66
C LYS A 180 9.91 -0.46 -24.22
N ARG A 181 10.85 -1.00 -23.42
CA ARG A 181 11.72 -2.13 -23.84
C ARG A 181 10.91 -3.37 -24.22
N GLN A 182 9.91 -3.72 -23.41
CA GLN A 182 9.03 -4.87 -23.69
C GLN A 182 8.24 -4.70 -25.01
N MET A 183 7.85 -3.47 -25.35
CA MET A 183 7.17 -3.16 -26.60
C MET A 183 8.14 -3.29 -27.80
N GLU A 184 9.34 -2.73 -27.68
CA GLU A 184 10.40 -2.82 -28.70
C GLU A 184 10.78 -4.29 -28.97
N GLU A 185 10.99 -5.10 -27.93
CA GLU A 185 11.26 -6.54 -28.02
C GLU A 185 10.10 -7.31 -28.68
N SER A 186 8.86 -6.83 -28.52
CA SER A 186 7.67 -7.39 -29.17
C SER A 186 7.46 -6.89 -30.61
N GLY A 187 8.42 -6.14 -31.17
CA GLY A 187 8.34 -5.58 -32.53
C GLY A 187 7.36 -4.41 -32.67
N ILE A 188 7.05 -3.73 -31.56
CA ILE A 188 6.18 -2.55 -31.53
C ILE A 188 7.03 -1.32 -31.19
N VAL A 189 7.30 -0.50 -32.20
CA VAL A 189 8.00 0.79 -32.04
C VAL A 189 6.95 1.90 -32.07
N LEU A 190 6.96 2.76 -31.06
CA LEU A 190 5.92 3.78 -30.80
C LEU A 190 6.08 5.07 -31.58
#